data_AF-A0A5J4WY30-F1
#
_entry.id   AF-A0A5J4WY30-F1
#
_cell.length_a   1.000
_cell.length_b   1.000
_cell.length_c   1.000
_cell.angle_alpha   90.00
_cell.angle_beta   90.00
_cell.angle_gamma   90.00
#
_symmetry.space_group_name_H-M   'P 1'
#
loop_
_entity.id
_entity.type
_entity.pdbx_description
1 polymer ?
#
loop_
_entity_poly.entity_id
_entity_poly.type
_entity_poly.pdbx_seq_one_letter_code
_entity_poly.pdbx_strand_id
1 'polypeptide(L)'
;MQVIKIPKLLQSLSALSLYKIGTHIDLDVDRQRIKVRHWSRRCLWYFQYKGDEQVQSELVNLEYGRAMSIVISTAGGKGEERGEEIFQGVNFISRFLRELHIGRNNYRQPSFQPLTLLARRTQEHLVEEGAIEEIEAQMKTYSHFQREANEAKAATLNRFIHNN
;
A
#
# COMPACT_ATOMS: atom_id res chain seq x y z
N MET A 1 16.90 17.65 20.16
CA MET A 1 15.76 16.69 20.22
C MET A 1 16.05 15.61 19.17
N GLN A 2 16.11 14.35 19.60
CA GLN A 2 16.69 13.24 18.83
C GLN A 2 15.84 12.93 17.58
N VAL A 3 16.41 13.08 16.39
CA VAL A 3 15.76 12.71 15.13
C VAL A 3 15.46 11.21 15.19
N ILE A 4 14.17 10.90 15.24
CA ILE A 4 13.65 9.55 15.43
C ILE A 4 14.13 8.69 14.25
N LYS A 5 14.58 7.46 14.52
CA LYS A 5 15.08 6.48 13.53
C LYS A 5 13.97 5.92 12.60
N ILE A 6 12.93 6.72 12.29
CA ILE A 6 11.75 6.32 11.50
C ILE A 6 12.13 5.86 10.09
N PRO A 7 13.03 6.56 9.34
CA PRO A 7 13.32 6.16 7.97
C PRO A 7 13.92 4.75 7.86
N LYS A 8 14.86 4.40 8.76
CA LYS A 8 15.52 3.08 8.77
C LYS A 8 14.56 1.96 9.15
N LEU A 9 13.62 2.24 10.07
CA LEU A 9 12.60 1.27 10.46
C LEU A 9 11.62 1.02 9.30
N LEU A 10 11.09 2.09 8.70
CA LEU A 10 10.18 1.99 7.55
C LEU A 10 10.85 1.27 6.38
N GLN A 11 12.12 1.57 6.10
CA GLN A 11 12.89 0.88 5.07
C GLN A 11 13.02 -0.62 5.36
N SER A 12 13.33 -0.98 6.61
CA SER A 12 13.45 -2.39 7.02
C SER A 12 12.11 -3.11 6.88
N LEU A 13 11.01 -2.48 7.31
CA LEU A 13 9.67 -3.03 7.18
C LEU A 13 9.24 -3.19 5.71
N SER A 14 9.56 -2.21 4.85
CA SER A 14 9.31 -2.29 3.40
C SER A 14 10.05 -3.48 2.78
N ALA A 15 11.34 -3.64 3.08
CA ALA A 15 12.12 -4.79 2.61
C ALA A 15 11.57 -6.12 3.14
N LEU A 16 11.19 -6.20 4.41
CA LEU A 16 10.61 -7.41 5.01
C LEU A 16 9.23 -7.75 4.45
N SER A 17 8.45 -6.75 4.05
CA SER A 17 7.13 -6.94 3.43
C SER A 17 7.18 -7.70 2.09
N LEU A 18 8.35 -7.65 1.44
CA LEU A 18 8.65 -8.29 0.15
C LEU A 18 9.62 -9.47 0.30
N TYR A 19 10.02 -9.81 1.52
CA TYR A 19 11.11 -10.76 1.74
C TYR A 19 10.84 -12.10 1.05
N LYS A 20 11.67 -12.38 0.04
CA LYS A 20 11.66 -13.65 -0.70
C LYS A 20 10.28 -14.01 -1.25
N ILE A 21 9.51 -13.00 -1.65
CA ILE A 21 8.20 -13.19 -2.27
C ILE A 21 8.34 -14.03 -3.56
N GLY A 22 7.44 -15.00 -3.76
CA GLY A 22 7.47 -15.90 -4.92
C GLY A 22 8.59 -16.95 -4.91
N THR A 23 9.36 -17.08 -3.82
CA THR A 23 10.38 -18.13 -3.68
C THR A 23 9.99 -19.16 -2.64
N HIS A 24 9.95 -20.43 -3.04
CA HIS A 24 9.72 -21.57 -2.14
C HIS A 24 11.05 -22.24 -1.81
N ILE A 25 11.34 -22.45 -0.52
CA ILE A 25 12.59 -23.12 -0.08
C ILE A 25 12.27 -24.39 0.69
N ASP A 26 11.46 -24.29 1.74
CA ASP A 26 11.04 -25.40 2.58
C ASP A 26 9.81 -24.95 3.39
N LEU A 27 8.88 -25.86 3.65
CA LEU A 27 7.58 -25.59 4.26
C LEU A 27 7.66 -24.77 5.56
N ASP A 28 8.60 -25.09 6.46
CA ASP A 28 8.71 -24.40 7.75
C ASP A 28 9.25 -22.99 7.58
N VAL A 29 10.23 -22.82 6.69
CA VAL A 29 10.83 -21.53 6.38
C VAL A 29 9.83 -20.64 5.65
N ASP A 30 9.05 -21.20 4.73
CA ASP A 30 8.05 -20.46 3.96
C ASP A 30 6.89 -20.02 4.86
N ARG A 31 6.48 -20.85 5.83
CA ARG A 31 5.50 -20.46 6.86
C ARG A 31 5.99 -19.30 7.73
N GLN A 32 7.27 -19.27 8.10
CA GLN A 32 7.85 -18.15 8.85
C GLN A 32 7.89 -16.87 8.00
N ARG A 33 8.24 -16.98 6.73
CA ARG A 33 8.30 -15.83 5.81
C ARG A 33 6.93 -15.19 5.60
N ILE A 34 5.88 -15.99 5.41
CA ILE A 34 4.50 -15.48 5.30
C ILE A 34 4.16 -14.62 6.54
N LYS A 35 4.47 -15.11 7.75
CA LYS A 35 4.24 -14.33 8.98
C LYS A 35 5.05 -13.04 9.02
N VAL A 36 6.34 -13.08 8.63
CA VAL A 36 7.19 -11.88 8.59
C VAL A 36 6.63 -10.85 7.61
N ARG A 37 6.23 -11.27 6.40
CA ARG A 37 5.60 -10.40 5.41
C ARG A 37 4.30 -9.79 5.94
N HIS A 38 3.42 -10.64 6.49
CA HIS A 38 2.14 -10.23 7.08
C HIS A 38 2.31 -9.14 8.14
N TRP A 39 3.14 -9.40 9.16
CA TRP A 39 3.34 -8.46 10.26
C TRP A 39 4.05 -7.18 9.81
N SER A 40 5.00 -7.27 8.88
CA SER A 40 5.69 -6.09 8.35
C SER A 40 4.73 -5.17 7.59
N ARG A 41 3.83 -5.73 6.77
CA ARG A 41 2.78 -4.97 6.07
C ARG A 41 1.80 -4.32 7.04
N ARG A 42 1.39 -5.04 8.09
CA ARG A 42 0.52 -4.46 9.13
C ARG A 42 1.21 -3.31 9.90
N CYS A 43 2.50 -3.42 10.16
CA CYS A 43 3.28 -2.33 10.74
C CYS A 43 3.34 -1.12 9.80
N LEU A 44 3.65 -1.32 8.52
CA LEU A 44 3.65 -0.25 7.52
C LEU A 44 2.29 0.45 7.41
N TRP A 45 1.21 -0.33 7.39
CA TRP A 45 -0.14 0.21 7.42
C TRP A 45 -0.39 1.06 8.68
N TYR A 46 0.10 0.62 9.84
CA TYR A 46 -0.05 1.40 11.07
C TYR A 46 0.67 2.74 10.98
N PHE A 47 1.89 2.75 10.43
CA PHE A 47 2.63 4.00 10.16
C PHE A 47 1.91 4.87 9.14
N GLN A 48 1.37 4.30 8.07
CA GLN A 48 0.55 5.04 7.12
C GLN A 48 -0.66 5.66 7.84
N TYR A 49 -1.42 4.89 8.61
CA TYR A 49 -2.65 5.32 9.29
C TYR A 49 -2.42 6.37 10.38
N LYS A 50 -1.36 6.23 11.19
CA LYS A 50 -1.02 7.09 12.33
C LYS A 50 0.06 8.12 12.05
N GLY A 51 0.65 8.10 10.86
CA GLY A 51 1.71 9.01 10.44
C GLY A 51 1.17 10.37 10.05
N ASP A 52 1.92 11.41 10.39
CA ASP A 52 1.74 12.76 9.89
C ASP A 52 2.30 12.92 8.47
N GLU A 53 2.36 14.16 7.98
CA GLU A 53 2.91 14.53 6.68
C GLU A 53 4.34 14.00 6.45
N GLN A 54 5.19 14.04 7.48
CA GLN A 54 6.56 13.58 7.37
C GLN A 54 6.58 12.06 7.12
N VAL A 55 5.81 11.30 7.89
CA VAL A 55 5.72 9.84 7.70
C VAL A 55 5.13 9.49 6.33
N GLN A 56 4.11 10.22 5.86
CA GLN A 56 3.57 9.99 4.51
C GLN A 56 4.64 10.23 3.43
N SER A 57 5.43 11.29 3.58
CA SER A 57 6.53 11.62 2.66
C SER A 57 7.62 10.55 2.66
N GLU A 58 7.99 10.05 3.83
CA GLU A 58 8.95 8.95 3.97
C GLU A 58 8.44 7.67 3.29
N LEU A 59 7.16 7.33 3.44
CA LEU A 59 6.57 6.16 2.77
C LEU A 59 6.63 6.28 1.24
N VAL A 60 6.35 7.46 0.67
CA VAL A 60 6.47 7.69 -0.77
C VAL A 60 7.94 7.55 -1.22
N ASN A 61 8.88 8.14 -0.47
CA ASN A 61 10.30 8.07 -0.80
C ASN A 61 10.89 6.66 -0.68
N LEU A 62 10.30 5.81 0.17
CA LEU A 62 10.66 4.40 0.31
C LEU A 62 9.94 3.48 -0.70
N GLU A 63 9.28 4.07 -1.70
CA GLU A 63 8.52 3.37 -2.73
C GLU A 63 7.46 2.43 -2.14
N TYR A 64 6.84 2.80 -1.01
CA TYR A 64 5.81 1.98 -0.37
C TYR A 64 4.69 1.59 -1.35
N GLY A 65 4.30 2.51 -2.24
CA GLY A 65 3.30 2.22 -3.27
C GLY A 65 3.71 1.08 -4.20
N ARG A 66 4.97 1.07 -4.63
CA ARG A 66 5.57 0.00 -5.44
C ARG A 66 5.69 -1.30 -4.67
N ALA A 67 6.08 -1.25 -3.40
CA ALA A 67 6.12 -2.46 -2.58
C ALA A 67 4.72 -3.09 -2.48
N MET A 68 3.68 -2.28 -2.31
CA MET A 68 2.31 -2.79 -2.25
C MET A 68 1.82 -3.34 -3.59
N SER A 69 2.23 -2.77 -4.74
CA SER A 69 1.84 -3.34 -6.04
C SER A 69 2.41 -4.73 -6.27
N ILE A 70 3.69 -4.95 -5.97
CA ILE A 70 4.35 -6.25 -6.12
C ILE A 70 3.61 -7.32 -5.30
N VAL A 71 3.19 -6.98 -4.07
CA VAL A 71 2.40 -7.89 -3.22
C VAL A 71 1.08 -8.27 -3.90
N ILE A 72 0.36 -7.30 -4.44
CA ILE A 72 -0.96 -7.52 -5.06
C ILE A 72 -0.80 -8.38 -6.33
N SER A 73 0.18 -8.08 -7.18
CA SER A 73 0.44 -8.81 -8.43
C SER A 73 0.92 -10.24 -8.22
N THR A 74 1.70 -10.50 -7.17
CA THR A 74 2.22 -11.85 -6.92
C THR A 74 1.13 -12.81 -6.43
N ALA A 75 0.02 -12.28 -5.91
CA ALA A 75 -1.01 -13.09 -5.28
C ALA A 75 -2.08 -13.62 -6.27
N GLY A 76 -2.24 -12.99 -7.44
CA GLY A 76 -3.17 -13.43 -8.49
C GLY A 76 -2.71 -14.66 -9.30
N GLY A 77 -1.42 -14.98 -9.31
CA GLY A 77 -0.84 -15.93 -10.26
C GLY A 77 -0.84 -17.41 -9.86
N LYS A 78 -0.82 -17.72 -8.54
CA LYS A 78 -0.78 -19.07 -7.91
C LYS A 78 -0.43 -19.01 -6.39
N GLY A 79 -0.64 -17.86 -5.73
CA GLY A 79 0.17 -17.41 -4.61
C GLY A 79 -0.11 -18.00 -3.21
N GLU A 80 0.97 -18.09 -2.42
CA GLU A 80 1.04 -18.42 -0.98
C GLU A 80 0.17 -17.52 -0.07
N GLU A 81 -0.30 -16.38 -0.58
CA GLU A 81 -1.00 -15.35 0.17
C GLU A 81 -2.51 -15.45 -0.04
N ARG A 82 -3.25 -15.47 1.08
CA ARG A 82 -4.70 -15.68 1.07
C ARG A 82 -5.41 -14.45 0.51
N GLY A 83 -6.61 -14.62 -0.05
CA GLY A 83 -7.40 -13.50 -0.58
C GLY A 83 -7.64 -12.34 0.39
N GLU A 84 -7.62 -12.61 1.71
CA GLU A 84 -7.68 -11.57 2.74
C GLU A 84 -6.44 -10.65 2.75
N GLU A 85 -5.24 -11.18 2.54
CA GLU A 85 -4.00 -10.40 2.50
C GLU A 85 -3.91 -9.53 1.23
N ILE A 86 -4.38 -10.08 0.11
CA ILE A 86 -4.52 -9.34 -1.16
C ILE A 86 -5.46 -8.16 -0.97
N PHE A 87 -6.63 -8.42 -0.39
CA PHE A 87 -7.63 -7.40 -0.12
C PHE A 87 -7.10 -6.32 0.83
N GLN A 88 -6.41 -6.71 1.92
CA GLN A 88 -5.76 -5.75 2.81
C GLN A 88 -4.75 -4.89 2.05
N GLY A 89 -3.94 -5.49 1.18
CA GLY A 89 -2.98 -4.76 0.36
C GLY A 89 -3.64 -3.72 -0.55
N VAL A 90 -4.69 -4.12 -1.28
CA VAL A 90 -5.51 -3.23 -2.13
C VAL A 90 -6.14 -2.10 -1.31
N ASN A 91 -6.66 -2.39 -0.13
CA ASN A 91 -7.25 -1.40 0.76
C ASN A 91 -6.21 -0.38 1.24
N PHE A 92 -5.03 -0.85 1.63
CA PHE A 92 -3.96 -0.01 2.15
C PHE A 92 -3.43 0.95 1.08
N ILE A 93 -3.13 0.46 -0.13
CA ILE A 93 -2.63 1.32 -1.20
C ILE A 93 -3.68 2.35 -1.63
N SER A 94 -4.95 1.95 -1.69
CA SER A 94 -6.03 2.85 -2.09
C SER A 94 -6.28 3.95 -1.06
N ARG A 95 -6.27 3.61 0.23
CA ARG A 95 -6.36 4.61 1.31
C ARG A 95 -5.18 5.55 1.29
N PHE A 96 -3.97 5.03 1.11
CA PHE A 96 -2.77 5.84 1.02
C PHE A 96 -2.85 6.86 -0.12
N LEU A 97 -3.15 6.42 -1.34
CA LEU A 97 -3.33 7.31 -2.49
C LEU A 97 -4.41 8.36 -2.26
N ARG A 98 -5.57 7.97 -1.70
CA ARG A 98 -6.66 8.90 -1.37
C ARG A 98 -6.20 9.98 -0.41
N GLU A 99 -5.57 9.59 0.69
CA GLU A 99 -5.13 10.51 1.73
C GLU A 99 -4.04 11.45 1.21
N LEU A 100 -3.12 10.99 0.34
CA LEU A 100 -2.19 11.89 -0.35
C LEU A 100 -2.92 12.92 -1.24
N HIS A 101 -4.01 12.53 -1.92
CA HIS A 101 -4.74 13.40 -2.84
C HIS A 101 -5.65 14.44 -2.18
N ILE A 102 -6.23 14.13 -1.01
CA ILE A 102 -7.24 14.98 -0.36
C ILE A 102 -6.82 15.45 1.05
N GLY A 103 -5.67 14.99 1.55
CA GLY A 103 -5.21 15.26 2.91
C GLY A 103 -5.98 14.44 3.96
N ARG A 104 -5.74 14.77 5.23
CA ARG A 104 -6.47 14.23 6.38
C ARG A 104 -6.95 15.35 7.29
N ASN A 105 -8.21 15.29 7.69
CA ASN A 105 -8.81 16.20 8.66
C ASN A 105 -9.83 15.48 9.56
N ASN A 106 -9.38 14.47 10.33
CA ASN A 106 -10.25 13.78 11.28
C ASN A 106 -9.59 13.66 12.65
N TYR A 107 -10.39 13.52 13.69
CA TYR A 107 -9.90 13.49 15.08
C TYR A 107 -9.12 12.21 15.46
N ARG A 108 -9.10 11.18 14.61
CA ARG A 108 -8.49 9.87 14.90
C ARG A 108 -7.09 9.70 14.32
N GLN A 109 -6.68 10.57 13.41
CA GLN A 109 -5.42 10.52 12.67
C GLN A 109 -4.76 11.92 12.67
N PRO A 110 -3.43 12.02 12.56
CA PRO A 110 -2.80 13.31 12.33
C PRO A 110 -3.34 13.96 11.07
N SER A 111 -3.64 15.25 11.16
CA SER A 111 -4.06 16.04 10.00
C SER A 111 -2.86 16.44 9.15
N PHE A 112 -3.09 16.55 7.85
CA PHE A 112 -2.15 17.14 6.91
C PHE A 112 -2.90 17.61 5.67
N GLN A 113 -2.34 18.61 4.99
CA GLN A 113 -2.88 19.13 3.74
C GLN A 113 -2.65 18.14 2.59
N PRO A 114 -3.43 18.21 1.50
CA PRO A 114 -3.18 17.39 0.32
C PRO A 114 -1.71 17.42 -0.12
N LEU A 115 -1.11 16.24 -0.29
CA LEU A 115 0.27 16.02 -0.73
C LEU A 115 0.29 15.65 -2.22
N THR A 116 -0.29 16.50 -3.07
CA THR A 116 -0.63 16.19 -4.46
C THR A 116 0.59 15.75 -5.30
N LEU A 117 1.76 16.34 -5.09
CA LEU A 117 2.99 15.95 -5.80
C LEU A 117 3.44 14.52 -5.44
N LEU A 118 3.31 14.14 -4.17
CA LEU A 118 3.65 12.80 -3.69
C LEU A 118 2.62 11.78 -4.14
N ALA A 119 1.36 12.17 -4.20
CA ALA A 119 0.27 11.37 -4.77
C ALA A 119 0.56 11.03 -6.25
N ARG A 120 0.93 12.05 -7.04
CA ARG A 120 1.30 11.90 -8.45
C ARG A 120 2.49 10.97 -8.64
N ARG A 121 3.59 11.18 -7.89
CA ARG A 121 4.78 10.31 -7.96
C ARG A 121 4.44 8.85 -7.64
N THR A 122 3.68 8.62 -6.57
CA THR A 122 3.27 7.27 -6.18
C THR A 122 2.46 6.61 -7.29
N GLN A 123 1.58 7.37 -7.94
CA GLN A 123 0.78 6.87 -9.03
C GLN A 123 1.59 6.59 -10.30
N GLU A 124 2.51 7.47 -10.67
CA GLU A 124 3.40 7.28 -11.83
C GLU A 124 4.15 5.94 -11.68
N HIS A 125 4.69 5.64 -10.50
CA HIS A 125 5.32 4.34 -10.22
C HIS A 125 4.36 3.15 -10.36
N LEU A 126 3.10 3.29 -9.92
CA LEU A 126 2.10 2.22 -10.06
C LEU A 126 1.73 1.96 -11.52
N VAL A 127 1.68 3.01 -12.35
CA VAL A 127 1.45 2.88 -13.79
C VAL A 127 2.63 2.23 -14.48
N GLU A 128 3.86 2.68 -14.17
CA GLU A 128 5.10 2.10 -14.73
C GLU A 128 5.24 0.61 -14.44
N GLU A 129 4.79 0.16 -13.27
CA GLU A 129 4.83 -1.24 -12.84
C GLU A 129 3.63 -2.08 -13.31
N GLY A 130 2.69 -1.51 -14.09
CA GLY A 130 1.46 -2.20 -14.53
C GLY A 130 0.55 -2.62 -13.36
N ALA A 131 0.69 -1.94 -12.22
CA ALA A 131 0.00 -2.31 -10.99
C ALA A 131 -1.47 -1.87 -10.96
N ILE A 132 -1.81 -0.83 -11.73
CA ILE A 132 -3.15 -0.26 -11.75
C ILE A 132 -4.17 -1.29 -12.26
N GLU A 133 -3.86 -2.01 -13.33
CA GLU A 133 -4.79 -3.01 -13.87
C GLU A 133 -5.03 -4.16 -12.89
N GLU A 134 -3.98 -4.60 -12.19
CA GLU A 134 -4.09 -5.64 -11.17
C GLU A 134 -4.92 -5.16 -9.97
N ILE A 135 -4.67 -3.95 -9.46
CA ILE A 135 -5.45 -3.36 -8.37
C ILE A 135 -6.94 -3.31 -8.77
N GLU A 136 -7.24 -2.85 -9.98
CA GLU A 136 -8.61 -2.83 -10.50
C GLU A 136 -9.25 -4.22 -10.62
N ALA A 137 -8.49 -5.20 -11.12
CA ALA A 137 -8.96 -6.58 -11.26
C ALA A 137 -9.30 -7.18 -9.88
N GLN A 138 -8.41 -7.03 -8.90
CA GLN A 138 -8.61 -7.53 -7.55
C GLN A 138 -9.79 -6.82 -6.85
N MET A 139 -9.98 -5.52 -7.06
CA MET A 139 -11.12 -4.77 -6.50
C MET A 139 -12.47 -5.29 -7.00
N LYS A 140 -12.57 -5.76 -8.25
CA LYS A 140 -13.80 -6.36 -8.79
C LYS A 140 -14.09 -7.72 -8.14
N THR A 141 -13.05 -8.50 -7.83
CA THR A 141 -13.16 -9.83 -7.24
C THR A 141 -13.69 -9.80 -5.80
N TYR A 142 -13.31 -8.80 -4.98
CA TYR A 142 -13.69 -8.71 -3.55
C TYR A 142 -14.91 -7.81 -3.28
N SER A 143 -15.91 -7.86 -4.17
CA SER A 143 -17.11 -7.00 -4.19
C SER A 143 -17.99 -6.99 -2.93
N HIS A 144 -17.79 -7.92 -1.98
CA HIS A 144 -18.47 -7.92 -0.67
C HIS A 144 -18.16 -6.69 0.22
N PHE A 145 -17.09 -5.94 -0.09
CA PHE A 145 -16.73 -4.65 0.55
C PHE A 145 -16.80 -3.49 -0.44
N GLN A 146 -17.85 -3.49 -1.26
CA GLN A 146 -18.08 -2.59 -2.39
C GLN A 146 -17.89 -1.10 -2.07
N ARG A 147 -18.17 -0.67 -0.84
CA ARG A 147 -18.05 0.75 -0.45
C ARG A 147 -16.60 1.22 -0.46
N GLU A 148 -15.71 0.49 0.18
CA GLU A 148 -14.28 0.80 0.25
C GLU A 148 -13.63 0.69 -1.14
N ALA A 149 -14.05 -0.28 -1.95
CA ALA A 149 -13.61 -0.41 -3.33
C ALA A 149 -14.10 0.76 -4.22
N ASN A 150 -15.33 1.23 -4.03
CA ASN A 150 -15.86 2.38 -4.77
C ASN A 150 -15.20 3.69 -4.35
N GLU A 151 -14.87 3.88 -3.07
CA GLU A 151 -14.13 5.05 -2.57
C GLU A 151 -12.68 5.06 -3.09
N ALA A 152 -12.03 3.91 -3.11
CA ALA A 152 -10.72 3.71 -3.71
C ALA A 152 -10.73 4.05 -5.22
N LYS A 153 -11.72 3.54 -5.96
CA LYS A 153 -11.92 3.87 -7.37
C LYS A 153 -12.19 5.37 -7.59
N ALA A 154 -12.99 6.00 -6.73
CA ALA A 154 -13.23 7.43 -6.81
C ALA A 154 -11.98 8.28 -6.51
N ALA A 155 -11.12 7.81 -5.61
CA ALA A 155 -9.88 8.49 -5.27
C ALA A 155 -8.77 8.32 -6.31
N THR A 156 -8.65 7.12 -6.90
CA THR A 156 -7.56 6.76 -7.83
C THR A 156 -7.92 7.01 -9.29
N LEU A 157 -9.17 6.75 -9.70
CA LEU A 157 -9.59 6.71 -11.12
C LEU A 157 -10.49 7.87 -11.55
N ASN A 158 -11.44 8.32 -10.72
CA ASN A 158 -12.37 9.39 -11.13
C ASN A 158 -11.68 10.74 -11.35
N ARG A 159 -10.49 10.99 -10.76
CA ARG A 159 -9.72 12.21 -11.04
C ARG A 159 -8.95 12.18 -12.36
N PHE A 160 -8.78 11.03 -13.01
CA PHE A 160 -8.12 10.93 -14.32
C PHE A 160 -9.11 11.06 -15.48
N ILE A 161 -10.33 10.52 -15.35
CA ILE A 161 -11.33 10.60 -16.42
C ILE A 161 -11.85 12.04 -16.62
N HIS A 162 -11.80 12.88 -15.58
CA HIS A 162 -12.35 14.25 -15.62
C HIS A 162 -11.32 15.39 -15.67
N ASN A 163 -10.02 15.10 -15.73
CA ASN A 163 -8.95 16.10 -15.89
C ASN A 163 -8.10 15.89 -17.16
N ASN A 164 -8.70 15.38 -18.25
CA ASN A 164 -8.16 15.52 -19.60
C ASN A 164 -8.75 16.75 -20.27
#